data_AF-A0A0S8DMW7-F1
#
_entry.id   AF-A0A0S8DMW7-F1
#
_cell.length_a   1.000
_cell.length_b   1.000
_cell.length_c   1.000
_cell.angle_alpha   90.00
_cell.angle_beta   90.00
_cell.angle_gamma   90.00
#
_symmetry.space_group_name_H-M   'P 1'
#
loop_
_entity.id
_entity.type
_entity.pdbx_description
1 polymer ?
#
loop_
_entity_poly.entity_id
_entity_poly.type
_entity_poly.pdbx_seq_one_letter_code
_entity_poly.pdbx_strand_id
1 'polypeptide(L)'
;MDGISLVPLIEGKMPTRPSPIFFWSFNTGGALRGDSKPYIEPELQEGTTPLVKMMDGKYTRTFRNFHYPEISEQHFGGARTVLGNRYKLVVDAQSAKQKTLELFDLKNDPAEEKNLIDSHRDIARKMERQLRDWQKSVLESLTGADYR
;
A
#
# COMPACT_ATOMS: atom_id res chain seq x y z
N MET A 1 4.76 -7.22 0.10
CA MET A 1 5.65 -7.51 1.25
C MET A 1 7.01 -6.89 0.96
N ASP A 2 7.68 -6.36 1.97
CA ASP A 2 8.85 -5.46 1.91
C ASP A 2 10.21 -6.13 1.61
N GLY A 3 10.22 -7.43 1.31
CA GLY A 3 11.43 -8.20 0.99
C GLY A 3 12.29 -8.59 2.20
N ILE A 4 11.96 -8.14 3.41
CA ILE A 4 12.69 -8.51 4.64
C ILE A 4 12.22 -9.90 5.08
N SER A 5 13.16 -10.85 5.18
CA SER A 5 12.87 -12.21 5.66
C SER A 5 12.33 -12.22 7.09
N LEU A 6 11.23 -12.94 7.29
CA LEU A 6 10.65 -13.19 8.61
C LEU A 6 11.27 -14.37 9.35
N VAL A 7 12.09 -15.18 8.67
CA VAL A 7 12.67 -16.40 9.26
C VAL A 7 13.44 -16.11 10.56
N PRO A 8 14.34 -15.09 10.63
CA PRO A 8 15.04 -14.80 11.86
C PRO A 8 14.12 -14.36 13.02
N LEU A 9 12.99 -13.72 12.71
CA LEU A 9 11.99 -13.33 13.73
C LEU A 9 11.29 -14.56 14.30
N ILE A 10 10.90 -15.49 13.41
CA ILE A 10 10.25 -16.76 13.78
C ILE A 10 11.20 -17.65 14.59
N GLU A 11 12.49 -17.68 14.23
CA GLU A 11 13.53 -18.44 14.93
C GLU A 11 14.04 -17.75 16.22
N GLY A 12 13.52 -16.57 16.58
CA GLY A 12 13.96 -15.81 17.75
C GLY A 12 15.36 -15.19 17.63
N LYS A 13 15.96 -15.20 16.44
CA LYS A 13 17.27 -14.60 16.12
C LYS A 13 17.19 -13.11 15.80
N MET A 14 15.99 -12.59 15.61
CA MET A 14 15.69 -11.16 15.41
C MET A 14 14.67 -10.75 16.47
N PRO A 15 15.04 -9.99 17.52
CA PRO A 15 14.12 -9.68 18.62
C PRO A 15 12.98 -8.76 18.18
N THR A 16 13.23 -7.90 17.20
CA THR A 16 12.24 -6.98 16.60
C THR A 16 12.60 -6.71 15.16
N ARG A 17 11.61 -6.34 14.34
CA ARG A 17 11.88 -5.91 12.97
C ARG A 17 12.61 -4.56 12.96
N PRO A 18 13.55 -4.34 12.02
CA PRO A 18 14.30 -3.09 11.90
C PRO A 18 13.45 -1.92 11.38
N SER A 19 12.38 -2.22 10.63
CA SER A 19 11.45 -1.24 10.07
C SER A 19 9.99 -1.67 10.23
N PRO A 20 9.04 -0.72 10.26
CA PRO A 20 7.62 -1.02 10.19
C PRO A 20 7.24 -1.70 8.88
N ILE A 21 6.09 -2.38 8.89
CA ILE A 21 5.44 -2.92 7.69
C ILE A 21 4.34 -1.97 7.28
N PHE A 22 4.24 -1.69 5.98
CA PHE A 22 3.25 -0.77 5.42
C PHE A 22 2.27 -1.52 4.52
N PHE A 23 0.99 -1.20 4.66
CA PHE A 23 -0.06 -1.71 3.79
C PHE A 23 -0.87 -0.55 3.24
N TRP A 24 -1.22 -0.65 1.96
CA TRP A 24 -1.95 0.40 1.27
C TRP A 24 -2.92 -0.19 0.25
N SER A 25 -4.20 0.08 0.46
CA SER A 25 -5.23 -0.07 -0.57
C SER A 25 -5.14 1.11 -1.52
N PHE A 26 -4.20 1.03 -2.46
CA PHE A 26 -3.95 2.07 -3.45
C PHE A 26 -5.13 2.20 -4.41
N ASN A 27 -5.64 3.42 -4.60
CA ASN A 27 -6.74 3.68 -5.52
C ASN A 27 -6.24 3.70 -6.97
N THR A 28 -6.16 2.52 -7.58
CA THR A 28 -5.76 2.35 -8.98
C THR A 28 -6.72 3.03 -9.95
N GLY A 29 -8.02 3.09 -9.65
CA GLY A 29 -9.02 3.72 -10.52
C GLY A 29 -8.92 5.24 -10.61
N GLY A 30 -8.46 5.90 -9.55
CA GLY A 30 -8.14 7.34 -9.58
C GLY A 30 -6.75 7.65 -10.14
N ALA A 31 -5.83 6.70 -10.02
CA ALA A 31 -4.45 6.79 -10.44
C ALA A 31 -4.25 6.50 -11.94
N LEU A 32 -5.03 5.58 -12.50
CA LEU A 32 -4.94 5.15 -13.90
C LEU A 32 -6.19 5.62 -14.64
N ARG A 33 -6.00 6.61 -15.52
CA ARG A 33 -7.06 7.16 -16.38
C ARG A 33 -7.18 6.39 -17.69
N GLY A 34 -8.28 6.58 -18.42
CA GLY A 34 -8.55 5.89 -19.69
C GLY A 34 -7.52 6.15 -20.79
N ASP A 35 -6.75 7.24 -20.67
CA ASP A 35 -5.65 7.64 -21.56
C ASP A 35 -4.26 7.21 -21.05
N SER A 36 -4.19 6.39 -19.99
CA SER A 36 -2.90 5.91 -19.47
C SER A 36 -2.15 5.11 -20.53
N LYS A 37 -0.88 5.43 -20.73
CA LYS A 37 -0.03 4.74 -21.71
C LYS A 37 0.34 3.34 -21.22
N PRO A 38 0.11 2.26 -21.98
CA PRO A 38 0.52 0.92 -21.57
C PRO A 38 2.06 0.78 -21.58
N TYR A 39 2.60 -0.06 -20.69
CA TYR A 39 4.05 -0.34 -20.65
C TYR A 39 4.55 -1.18 -21.83
N ILE A 40 3.68 -2.03 -22.38
CA ILE A 40 3.94 -2.89 -23.55
C ILE A 40 2.69 -2.88 -24.44
N GLU A 41 2.83 -3.35 -25.69
CA GLU A 41 1.70 -3.43 -26.63
C GLU A 41 0.49 -4.16 -26.00
N PRO A 42 -0.74 -3.61 -26.13
CA PRO A 42 -1.94 -4.16 -25.47
C PRO A 42 -2.17 -5.65 -25.71
N GLU A 43 -1.87 -6.13 -26.91
CA GLU A 43 -2.03 -7.53 -27.32
C GLU A 43 -1.13 -8.47 -26.50
N LEU A 44 0.06 -8.00 -26.09
CA LEU A 44 0.99 -8.78 -25.25
C LEU A 44 0.56 -8.85 -23.78
N GLN A 45 -0.39 -8.02 -23.38
CA GLN A 45 -0.93 -8.02 -22.01
C GLN A 45 -2.12 -8.97 -21.85
N GLU A 46 -2.62 -9.56 -22.95
CA GLU A 46 -3.66 -10.59 -22.90
C GLU A 46 -3.06 -11.91 -22.43
N GLY A 47 -3.53 -12.43 -21.29
CA GLY A 47 -2.99 -13.63 -20.68
C GLY A 47 -3.50 -14.90 -21.35
N THR A 48 -2.58 -15.74 -21.84
CA THR A 48 -2.88 -17.01 -22.51
C THR A 48 -2.65 -18.22 -21.61
N THR A 49 -3.09 -18.19 -20.34
CA THR A 49 -3.01 -19.40 -19.51
C THR A 49 -4.01 -20.45 -20.01
N PRO A 50 -3.66 -21.75 -20.15
CA PRO A 50 -4.47 -22.78 -20.82
C PRO A 50 -5.87 -23.11 -20.23
N LEU A 51 -6.31 -22.40 -19.19
CA LEU A 51 -7.65 -22.52 -18.57
C LEU A 51 -8.52 -21.34 -18.97
N VAL A 52 -8.82 -21.30 -20.26
CA VAL A 52 -9.21 -20.10 -20.98
C VAL A 52 -10.73 -19.85 -20.88
N LYS A 53 -11.18 -19.20 -19.81
CA LYS A 53 -12.56 -18.70 -19.72
C LYS A 53 -12.68 -17.42 -20.56
N MET A 54 -13.56 -17.45 -21.56
CA MET A 54 -13.95 -16.31 -22.39
C MET A 54 -15.16 -15.59 -21.79
N MET A 55 -15.16 -14.25 -21.85
CA MET A 55 -16.31 -13.41 -21.49
C MET A 55 -16.29 -12.16 -22.39
N ASP A 56 -17.42 -11.81 -23.00
CA ASP A 56 -17.55 -10.70 -23.96
C ASP A 56 -16.47 -10.67 -25.05
N GLY A 57 -16.15 -11.85 -25.61
CA GLY A 57 -15.16 -11.99 -26.68
C GLY A 57 -13.70 -11.80 -26.25
N LYS A 58 -13.41 -11.69 -24.95
CA LYS A 58 -12.04 -11.54 -24.42
C LYS A 58 -11.68 -12.61 -23.41
N TYR A 59 -10.39 -12.92 -23.33
CA TYR A 59 -9.84 -13.77 -22.28
C TYR A 59 -9.96 -13.08 -20.92
N THR A 60 -10.51 -13.78 -19.94
CA THR A 60 -10.81 -13.21 -18.61
C THR A 60 -9.58 -12.87 -17.76
N ARG A 61 -8.37 -13.14 -18.26
CA ARG A 61 -7.09 -12.88 -17.58
C ARG A 61 -6.29 -11.89 -18.42
N THR A 62 -6.53 -10.59 -18.23
CA THR A 62 -5.73 -9.53 -18.85
C THR A 62 -4.86 -8.88 -17.78
N PHE A 63 -3.59 -8.68 -18.10
CA PHE A 63 -2.74 -7.80 -17.32
C PHE A 63 -3.02 -6.37 -17.78
N ARG A 64 -3.14 -5.44 -16.83
CA ARG A 64 -3.33 -4.02 -17.12
C ARG A 64 -2.18 -3.27 -16.49
N ASN A 65 -1.11 -3.09 -17.27
CA ASN A 65 0.09 -2.40 -16.81
C ASN A 65 0.29 -1.11 -17.60
N PHE A 66 0.23 0.02 -16.89
CA PHE A 66 0.26 1.35 -17.45
C PHE A 66 1.33 2.20 -16.78
N HIS A 67 1.95 3.08 -17.56
CA HIS A 67 2.84 4.12 -17.06
C HIS A 67 2.10 5.06 -16.11
N TYR A 68 2.81 5.48 -15.08
CA TYR A 68 2.32 6.41 -14.09
C TYR A 68 3.05 7.75 -14.23
N PRO A 69 2.49 8.74 -14.94
CA PRO A 69 3.28 9.88 -15.41
C PRO A 69 3.56 10.93 -14.33
N GLU A 70 2.69 11.08 -13.34
CA GLU A 70 2.79 12.16 -12.36
C GLU A 70 2.28 11.77 -10.97
N ILE A 71 2.82 12.44 -9.96
CA ILE A 71 2.44 12.30 -8.55
C ILE A 71 1.66 13.56 -8.14
N SER A 72 0.49 13.37 -7.52
CA SER A 72 -0.32 14.45 -6.97
C SER A 72 -0.92 14.05 -5.62
N GLU A 73 -1.45 15.00 -4.84
CA GLU A 73 -1.98 14.72 -3.50
C GLU A 73 -3.11 13.69 -3.48
N GLN A 74 -3.94 13.66 -4.53
CA GLN A 74 -5.03 12.69 -4.64
C GLN A 74 -4.51 11.24 -4.67
N HIS A 75 -3.24 11.05 -5.08
CA HIS A 75 -2.61 9.74 -5.19
C HIS A 75 -2.19 9.16 -3.84
N PHE A 76 -2.16 9.96 -2.75
CA PHE A 76 -1.85 9.47 -1.40
C PHE A 76 -3.09 8.98 -0.62
N GLY A 77 -4.27 9.00 -1.26
CA GLY A 77 -5.54 8.55 -0.70
C GLY A 77 -5.63 7.03 -0.53
N GLY A 78 -6.83 6.54 -0.20
CA GLY A 78 -7.07 5.11 0.05
C GLY A 78 -6.70 4.66 1.47
N ALA A 79 -7.34 3.59 1.92
CA ALA A 79 -7.14 3.02 3.25
C ALA A 79 -5.72 2.44 3.37
N ARG A 80 -5.08 2.67 4.51
CA ARG A 80 -3.65 2.35 4.69
C ARG A 80 -3.31 2.20 6.16
N THR A 81 -2.26 1.43 6.44
CA THR A 81 -1.81 1.20 7.80
C THR A 81 -0.29 1.08 7.89
N VAL A 82 0.25 1.47 9.03
CA VAL A 82 1.63 1.21 9.44
C VAL A 82 1.62 0.29 10.63
N LEU A 83 2.31 -0.83 10.52
CA LEU A 83 2.48 -1.82 11.58
C LEU A 83 3.92 -1.74 12.11
N GLY A 84 4.10 -1.11 13.27
CA GLY A 84 5.36 -1.15 14.01
C GLY A 84 5.45 -2.37 14.92
N ASN A 85 6.55 -2.47 15.68
CA ASN A 85 6.76 -3.58 16.63
C ASN A 85 5.77 -3.57 17.81
N ARG A 86 5.23 -2.40 18.18
CA ARG A 86 4.27 -2.23 19.30
C ARG A 86 2.98 -1.56 18.87
N TYR A 87 3.09 -0.49 18.08
CA TYR A 87 1.95 0.31 17.70
C TYR A 87 1.53 0.02 16.25
N LYS A 88 0.23 0.08 16.00
CA LYS A 88 -0.38 0.07 14.68
C LYS A 88 -1.13 1.37 14.46
N LEU A 89 -0.87 2.05 13.35
CA LEU A 89 -1.64 3.20 12.91
C LEU A 89 -2.53 2.76 11.76
N VAL A 90 -3.84 2.95 11.90
CA VAL A 90 -4.83 2.72 10.84
C VAL A 90 -5.33 4.06 10.35
N VAL A 91 -5.34 4.23 9.04
CA VAL A 91 -5.95 5.35 8.34
C VAL A 91 -7.04 4.79 7.46
N ASP A 92 -8.29 4.87 7.92
CA ASP A 92 -9.43 4.68 7.03
C ASP A 92 -9.68 5.98 6.27
N ALA A 93 -9.73 5.87 4.95
CA ALA A 93 -9.88 6.99 4.04
C ALA A 93 -10.93 6.62 2.99
N GLN A 94 -12.17 6.45 3.45
CA GLN A 94 -13.34 6.21 2.60
C GLN A 94 -13.52 7.31 1.54
N SER A 95 -13.07 8.53 1.83
CA SER A 95 -12.92 9.61 0.84
C SER A 95 -11.87 10.63 1.26
N ALA A 96 -11.47 11.54 0.36
CA ALA A 96 -10.55 12.64 0.67
C ALA A 96 -11.03 13.56 1.81
N LYS A 97 -12.34 13.60 2.08
CA LYS A 97 -12.96 14.43 3.13
C LYS A 97 -13.25 13.67 4.43
N GLN A 98 -13.27 12.34 4.38
CA GLN A 98 -13.54 11.47 5.53
C GLN A 98 -12.35 10.56 5.73
N LYS A 99 -11.41 11.05 6.55
CA LYS A 99 -10.24 10.31 7.02
C LYS A 99 -10.36 10.15 8.53
N THR A 100 -10.37 8.91 9.02
CA THR A 100 -10.22 8.63 10.45
C THR A 100 -8.82 8.09 10.71
N LEU A 101 -8.32 8.37 11.91
CA LEU A 101 -7.02 7.87 12.37
C LEU A 101 -7.20 7.17 13.69
N GLU A 102 -6.64 5.98 13.77
CA GLU A 102 -6.71 5.14 14.94
C GLU A 102 -5.33 4.58 15.26
N LEU A 103 -4.96 4.62 16.53
CA LEU A 103 -3.67 4.14 17.00
C LEU A 103 -3.90 3.06 18.06
N PHE A 104 -3.36 1.87 17.86
CA PHE A 104 -3.51 0.74 18.77
C PHE A 104 -2.16 0.28 19.31
N ASP A 105 -2.11 -0.15 20.57
CA ASP A 105 -0.94 -0.77 21.21
C ASP A 105 -1.09 -2.29 21.17
N LEU A 106 -0.56 -2.93 20.13
CA LEU A 106 -0.73 -4.36 19.88
C LEU A 106 -0.16 -5.27 20.98
N LYS A 107 0.71 -4.74 21.84
CA LYS A 107 1.26 -5.52 22.96
C LYS A 107 0.25 -5.66 24.10
N ASN A 108 -0.52 -4.61 24.36
CA ASN A 108 -1.48 -4.57 25.47
C ASN A 108 -2.94 -4.66 25.01
N ASP A 109 -3.18 -4.42 23.72
CA ASP A 109 -4.49 -4.41 23.06
C ASP A 109 -4.36 -5.09 21.68
N PRO A 110 -4.13 -6.42 21.65
CA PRO A 110 -4.00 -7.18 20.41
C PRO A 110 -5.33 -7.29 19.63
N ALA A 111 -6.46 -7.01 20.27
CA ALA A 111 -7.78 -6.99 19.65
C ALA A 111 -8.17 -5.62 19.05
N GLU A 112 -7.31 -4.61 19.21
CA GLU A 112 -7.52 -3.25 18.66
C GLU A 112 -8.81 -2.59 19.18
N GLU A 113 -9.13 -2.76 20.46
CA GLU A 113 -10.36 -2.24 21.07
C GLU A 113 -10.24 -0.78 21.51
N LYS A 114 -9.04 -0.34 21.89
CA LYS A 114 -8.81 0.97 22.50
C LYS A 114 -7.99 1.86 21.58
N ASN A 115 -8.66 2.80 20.94
CA ASN A 115 -7.98 3.85 20.17
C ASN A 115 -7.21 4.82 21.11
N LEU A 116 -5.90 4.92 20.90
CA LEU A 116 -4.95 5.73 21.68
C LEU A 116 -4.56 7.04 20.99
N ILE A 117 -5.19 7.40 19.86
CA ILE A 117 -4.78 8.53 19.02
C ILE A 117 -4.60 9.85 19.79
N ASP A 118 -5.51 10.16 20.73
CA ASP A 118 -5.46 11.40 21.50
C ASP A 118 -4.44 11.39 22.64
N SER A 119 -4.20 10.22 23.24
CA SER A 119 -3.26 10.07 24.36
C SER A 119 -1.82 9.93 23.90
N HIS A 120 -1.58 9.45 22.67
CA HIS A 120 -0.25 9.16 22.13
C HIS A 120 -0.02 9.88 20.79
N ARG A 121 -0.40 11.16 20.72
CA ARG A 121 -0.33 12.00 19.50
C ARG A 121 1.07 12.06 18.88
N ASP A 122 2.13 12.05 19.68
CA ASP A 122 3.50 12.06 19.15
C ASP A 122 3.85 10.80 18.36
N ILE A 123 3.41 9.63 18.86
CA ILE A 123 3.61 8.35 18.18
C ILE A 123 2.78 8.32 16.89
N ALA A 124 1.53 8.74 16.95
CA ALA A 124 0.67 8.85 15.77
C ALA A 124 1.32 9.72 14.68
N ARG A 125 1.76 10.93 15.03
CA ARG A 125 2.44 11.84 14.08
C ARG A 125 3.70 11.23 13.49
N LYS A 126 4.49 10.51 14.29
CA LYS A 126 5.69 9.83 13.80
C LYS A 126 5.33 8.76 12.76
N MET A 127 4.34 7.92 13.07
CA MET A 127 3.90 6.85 12.17
C MET A 127 3.25 7.40 10.90
N GLU A 128 2.50 8.51 10.99
CA GLU A 128 1.96 9.21 9.81
C GLU A 128 3.05 9.72 8.88
N ARG A 129 4.14 10.30 9.42
CA ARG A 129 5.28 10.72 8.61
C ARG A 129 5.94 9.53 7.91
N GLN A 130 6.22 8.46 8.66
CA GLN A 130 6.80 7.23 8.09
C GLN A 130 5.93 6.66 6.97
N LEU A 131 4.60 6.65 7.16
CA LEU A 131 3.66 6.22 6.13
C LEU A 131 3.76 7.09 4.87
N ARG A 132 3.78 8.41 5.06
CA ARG A 132 3.81 9.38 3.96
C ARG A 132 5.12 9.28 3.17
N ASP A 133 6.24 9.14 3.85
CA ASP A 133 7.57 8.97 3.24
C ASP A 133 7.62 7.66 2.44
N TRP A 134 7.10 6.57 3.00
CA TRP A 134 6.99 5.31 2.29
C TRP A 134 6.07 5.40 1.06
N GLN A 135 4.89 6.00 1.18
CA GLN A 135 3.97 6.22 0.04
C GLN A 135 4.66 7.02 -1.07
N LYS A 136 5.42 8.06 -0.71
CA LYS A 136 6.18 8.86 -1.66
C LYS A 136 7.18 7.99 -2.41
N SER A 137 7.96 7.15 -1.71
CA SER A 137 8.92 6.25 -2.37
C SER A 137 8.24 5.26 -3.33
N VAL A 138 7.06 4.74 -2.98
CA VAL A 138 6.28 3.84 -3.85
C VAL A 138 5.83 4.58 -5.10
N LEU A 139 5.28 5.79 -4.95
CA LEU A 139 4.81 6.59 -6.08
C LEU A 139 5.97 7.02 -6.99
N GLU A 140 7.11 7.42 -6.43
CA GLU A 140 8.33 7.71 -7.21
C GLU A 140 8.77 6.48 -8.01
N SER A 141 8.74 5.30 -7.40
CA SER A 141 9.05 4.06 -8.12
C SER A 141 8.07 3.75 -9.25
N LEU A 142 6.78 4.00 -9.04
CA LEU A 142 5.76 3.82 -10.09
C LEU A 142 5.96 4.77 -11.28
N THR A 143 6.52 5.96 -11.06
CA THR A 143 6.85 6.88 -12.16
C THR A 143 8.05 6.42 -13.00
N GLY A 144 8.81 5.44 -12.53
CA GLY A 144 10.04 4.99 -13.18
C GLY A 144 11.21 5.97 -13.06
N ALA A 145 11.08 7.01 -12.22
CA ALA A 145 12.13 8.02 -12.05
C ALA A 145 13.39 7.48 -11.34
N ASP A 146 13.25 6.37 -10.62
CA ASP A 146 14.27 5.68 -9.83
C ASP A 146 15.06 4.61 -10.63
N TYR A 147 14.65 4.25 -11.84
CA TYR A 147 15.31 3.22 -12.67
C TYR A 147 16.18 3.80 -13.81
N ARG A 148 16.80 4.96 -13.58
CA ARG A 148 17.70 5.62 -14.56
C ARG A 148 19.16 5.26 -14.36
#